data_AF-A0A8X6KY27-F1
#
_entry.id   AF-A0A8X6KY27-F1
#
_cell.length_a   1.000
_cell.length_b   1.000
_cell.length_c   1.000
_cell.angle_alpha   90.00
_cell.angle_beta   90.00
_cell.angle_gamma   90.00
#
_symmetry.space_group_name_H-M   'P 1'
#
loop_
_entity.id
_entity.type
_entity.pdbx_description
1 polymer ?
#
loop_
_entity_poly.entity_id
_entity_poly.type
_entity_poly.pdbx_seq_one_letter_code
_entity_poly.pdbx_strand_id
1 'polypeptide(L)'
;MSVNFVPSLQQFAVVKVAVAVYTNHEVMEFEKKLRLTKRAFFNADFKTWEPFMRQKVSSLPLPTAFRERVLTLMMPLSFEYWMWRYNHDEFCNNDLYSNHIVWNSFGMIDRFKTAERLIRCQDFTTHQRDTLAYCYGRRDNVLEWKEDISFGGKFVSHSSIDSCYAELCPEPLYSLSVEMNRHKNMRRLSKGLACFLKSDDLLQKLTSLEDLKLLIRRIKRNRRICNNERICLFNLDIIQQEEFFMREPLLILKVLLQWPLQTQFLEVADRLWAHLKEDDFVEILNTILCKIKRGWRDFDYMDLLVNFWLQSPSHFQKYAINSPYFPYFRKDVFKIRLKIYLRKIFIKEKINCTFSYPKCFSCCVEEQDRKAGF
;
A
#
# COMPACT_ATOMS: atom_id res chain seq x y z
N MET A 1 -18.28 -17.54 3.21
CA MET A 1 -16.84 -17.32 2.97
C MET A 1 -16.21 -16.60 4.16
N SER A 2 -15.92 -17.31 5.25
CA SER A 2 -15.13 -16.72 6.35
C SER A 2 -13.67 -16.55 5.91
N VAL A 3 -13.21 -15.32 5.70
CA VAL A 3 -11.78 -15.01 5.58
C VAL A 3 -11.33 -14.49 6.94
N ASN A 4 -10.49 -15.26 7.65
CA ASN A 4 -10.05 -14.82 8.97
C ASN A 4 -8.88 -13.82 8.86
N PHE A 5 -9.21 -12.54 8.99
CA PHE A 5 -8.22 -11.46 9.03
C PHE A 5 -7.45 -11.36 10.34
N VAL A 6 -7.84 -12.10 11.39
CA VAL A 6 -7.15 -12.10 12.69
C VAL A 6 -5.83 -12.89 12.58
N PRO A 7 -4.67 -12.25 12.82
CA PRO A 7 -3.38 -12.94 12.85
C PRO A 7 -3.34 -14.02 13.93
N SER A 8 -2.61 -15.11 13.68
CA SER A 8 -2.33 -16.09 14.73
C SER A 8 -1.47 -15.49 15.85
N LEU A 9 -1.56 -16.04 17.06
CA LEU A 9 -0.72 -15.62 18.20
C LEU A 9 0.78 -15.65 17.85
N GLN A 10 1.19 -16.63 17.05
CA GLN A 10 2.56 -16.73 16.55
C GLN A 10 2.92 -15.57 15.62
N GLN A 11 2.01 -15.14 14.75
CA GLN A 11 2.22 -13.97 13.90
C GLN A 11 2.29 -12.69 14.73
N PHE A 12 1.41 -12.51 15.72
CA PHE A 12 1.49 -11.39 16.67
C PHE A 12 2.83 -11.34 17.41
N ALA A 13 3.35 -12.48 17.87
CA ALA A 13 4.66 -12.55 18.53
C ALA A 13 5.81 -12.14 17.60
N VAL A 14 5.84 -12.66 16.37
CA VAL A 14 6.86 -12.31 15.36
C VAL A 14 6.77 -10.81 15.00
N VAL A 15 5.57 -10.27 14.78
CA VAL A 15 5.34 -8.84 14.53
C VAL A 15 5.84 -7.99 15.69
N LYS A 16 5.52 -8.35 16.94
CA LYS A 16 5.93 -7.57 18.12
C LYS A 16 7.46 -7.51 18.28
N VAL A 17 8.14 -8.63 18.06
CA VAL A 17 9.62 -8.66 18.05
C VAL A 17 10.17 -7.87 16.86
N ALA A 18 9.59 -8.01 15.67
CA ALA A 18 10.03 -7.29 14.48
C ALA A 18 9.88 -5.77 14.64
N VAL A 19 8.76 -5.29 15.17
CA VAL A 19 8.56 -3.88 15.51
C VAL A 19 9.61 -3.41 16.52
N ALA A 20 9.85 -4.16 17.60
CA ALA A 20 10.84 -3.78 18.61
C ALA A 20 12.25 -3.64 18.01
N VAL A 21 12.67 -4.58 17.16
CA VAL A 21 13.95 -4.53 16.42
C VAL A 21 13.98 -3.32 15.47
N TYR A 22 12.91 -3.11 14.69
CA TYR A 22 12.84 -2.01 13.73
C TYR A 22 12.90 -0.63 14.40
N THR A 23 12.21 -0.46 15.54
CA THR A 23 12.23 0.78 16.33
C THR A 23 13.51 1.00 17.14
N ASN A 24 14.49 0.09 17.09
CA ASN A 24 15.77 0.30 17.74
C ASN A 24 16.47 1.55 17.17
N HIS A 25 17.05 2.37 18.05
CA HIS A 25 17.69 3.63 17.67
C HIS A 25 18.73 3.47 16.55
N GLU A 26 19.59 2.45 16.62
CA GLU A 26 20.61 2.24 15.58
C GLU A 26 19.99 1.86 14.22
N VAL A 27 18.87 1.15 14.23
CA VAL A 27 18.14 0.76 13.02
C VAL A 27 17.47 1.99 12.40
N MET A 28 16.82 2.83 13.22
CA MET A 28 16.21 4.08 12.76
C MET A 28 17.25 5.09 12.27
N GLU A 29 18.41 5.19 12.92
CA GLU A 29 19.54 6.02 12.45
C GLU A 29 20.15 5.52 11.15
N PHE A 30 20.24 4.20 10.96
CA PHE A 30 20.68 3.61 9.70
C PHE A 30 19.68 3.91 8.56
N GLU A 31 18.38 3.74 8.80
CA GLU A 31 17.29 4.12 7.88
C GLU A 31 17.33 5.61 7.49
N LYS A 32 17.61 6.51 8.45
CA LYS A 32 17.81 7.94 8.17
C LYS A 32 19.04 8.18 7.28
N LYS A 33 20.18 7.54 7.58
CA LYS A 33 21.44 7.67 6.83
C LYS A 33 21.33 7.21 5.39
N LEU A 34 20.54 6.17 5.11
CA LEU A 34 20.25 5.74 3.74
C LEU A 34 19.52 6.83 2.92
N ARG A 35 18.95 7.87 3.56
CA ARG A 35 18.27 9.01 2.91
C ARG A 35 17.35 8.52 1.78
N LEU A 36 16.54 7.50 2.07
CA LEU A 36 15.81 6.68 1.10
C LEU A 36 14.89 7.50 0.20
N THR A 37 15.47 8.10 -0.84
CA THR A 37 14.72 8.82 -1.85
C THR A 37 13.79 7.84 -2.54
N LYS A 38 12.70 8.34 -3.11
CA LYS A 38 11.71 7.53 -3.83
C LYS A 38 12.29 6.67 -4.97
N ARG A 39 13.53 6.95 -5.44
CA ARG A 39 14.26 6.11 -6.41
C ARG A 39 15.19 5.09 -5.74
N ALA A 40 15.74 5.41 -4.58
CA ALA A 40 16.82 4.67 -3.95
C ALA A 40 16.30 3.46 -3.15
N PHE A 41 15.16 3.61 -2.44
CA PHE A 41 14.45 2.53 -1.73
C PHE A 41 14.22 1.28 -2.59
N PHE A 42 13.98 1.46 -3.89
CA PHE A 42 13.60 0.39 -4.79
C PHE A 42 14.75 -0.25 -5.59
N ASN A 43 15.98 0.26 -5.51
CA ASN A 43 17.07 -0.15 -6.42
C ASN A 43 18.43 -0.43 -5.77
N ALA A 44 19.03 0.54 -5.07
CA ALA A 44 20.45 0.48 -4.71
C ALA A 44 20.68 0.15 -3.24
N ASP A 45 19.95 0.83 -2.36
CA ASP A 45 20.20 0.84 -0.91
C ASP A 45 19.86 -0.49 -0.23
N PHE A 46 19.09 -1.36 -0.90
CA PHE A 46 18.77 -2.68 -0.38
C PHE A 46 20.03 -3.55 -0.15
N LYS A 47 21.07 -3.39 -0.97
CA LYS A 47 22.32 -4.16 -0.84
C LYS A 47 23.08 -3.89 0.46
N THR A 48 22.94 -2.70 1.03
CA THR A 48 23.54 -2.34 2.33
C THR A 48 22.55 -2.57 3.47
N TRP A 49 21.24 -2.40 3.21
CA TRP A 49 20.18 -2.60 4.19
C TRP A 49 19.98 -4.06 4.60
N GLU A 50 19.98 -5.02 3.66
CA GLU A 50 19.71 -6.43 4.00
C GLU A 50 20.78 -7.05 4.92
N PRO A 51 22.10 -6.89 4.67
CA PRO A 51 23.13 -7.42 5.56
C PRO A 51 23.06 -6.80 6.97
N PHE A 52 22.78 -5.50 7.08
CA PHE A 52 22.63 -4.82 8.36
C PHE A 52 21.43 -5.36 9.16
N MET A 53 20.26 -5.48 8.53
CA MET A 53 19.07 -6.05 9.18
C MET A 53 19.28 -7.53 9.55
N ARG A 54 19.90 -8.32 8.66
CA ARG A 54 20.25 -9.72 8.94
C ARG A 54 21.19 -9.82 10.13
N GLN A 55 22.20 -8.96 10.25
CA GLN A 55 23.08 -8.89 11.41
C GLN A 55 22.31 -8.57 12.70
N LYS A 56 21.48 -7.51 12.70
CA LYS A 56 20.69 -7.08 13.86
C LYS A 56 19.71 -8.15 14.33
N VAL A 57 19.02 -8.81 13.41
CA VAL A 57 18.12 -9.95 13.73
C VAL A 57 18.90 -11.18 14.17
N SER A 58 20.10 -11.43 13.62
CA SER A 58 20.96 -12.55 14.02
C SER A 58 21.49 -12.43 15.44
N SER A 59 21.78 -11.20 15.92
CA SER A 59 22.21 -10.96 17.30
C SER A 59 21.15 -11.20 18.37
N LEU A 60 19.89 -11.48 18.00
CA LEU A 60 18.84 -11.75 18.98
C LEU A 60 19.00 -13.16 19.59
N PRO A 61 18.77 -13.33 20.91
CA PRO A 61 18.80 -14.63 21.59
C PRO A 61 17.51 -15.43 21.31
N LEU A 62 17.25 -15.71 20.03
CA LEU A 62 16.02 -16.35 19.54
C LEU A 62 16.34 -17.53 18.61
N PRO A 63 15.48 -18.57 18.55
CA PRO A 63 15.66 -19.69 17.63
C PRO A 63 15.77 -19.23 16.17
N THR A 64 16.62 -19.89 15.37
CA THR A 64 16.88 -19.53 13.96
C THR A 64 15.60 -19.42 13.12
N ALA A 65 14.66 -20.37 13.25
CA ALA A 65 13.38 -20.32 12.54
C ALA A 65 12.53 -19.08 12.92
N PHE A 66 12.63 -18.58 14.16
CA PHE A 66 11.96 -17.36 14.58
C PHE A 66 12.68 -16.11 14.03
N ARG A 67 14.03 -16.11 14.04
CA ARG A 67 14.86 -15.04 13.47
C ARG A 67 14.60 -14.85 11.98
N GLU A 68 14.53 -15.91 11.18
CA GLU A 68 14.19 -15.81 9.75
C GLU A 68 12.78 -15.20 9.55
N ARG A 69 11.79 -15.59 10.36
CA ARG A 69 10.45 -14.97 10.30
C ARG A 69 10.47 -13.50 10.66
N VAL A 70 11.21 -13.10 11.70
CA VAL A 70 11.40 -11.68 12.05
C VAL A 70 12.06 -10.92 10.89
N LEU A 71 13.08 -11.52 10.24
CA LEU A 71 13.76 -10.92 9.10
C LEU A 71 12.83 -10.69 7.90
N THR A 72 11.90 -11.62 7.61
CA THR A 72 10.89 -11.42 6.55
C THR A 72 9.97 -10.20 6.79
N LEU A 73 9.80 -9.76 8.04
CA LEU A 73 8.99 -8.58 8.37
C LEU A 73 9.76 -7.25 8.33
N MET A 74 11.09 -7.25 8.38
CA MET A 74 11.90 -6.03 8.41
C MET A 74 11.62 -5.12 7.21
N MET A 75 11.48 -5.70 6.02
CA MET A 75 11.30 -4.96 4.78
C MET A 75 9.87 -4.39 4.65
N PRO A 76 8.79 -5.16 4.91
CA PRO A 76 7.45 -4.59 5.02
C PRO A 76 7.33 -3.46 6.06
N LEU A 77 7.98 -3.59 7.23
CA LEU A 77 7.99 -2.54 8.26
C LEU A 77 8.71 -1.27 7.75
N SER A 78 9.89 -1.44 7.14
CA SER A 78 10.62 -0.33 6.49
C SER A 78 9.77 0.35 5.42
N PHE A 79 9.05 -0.42 4.60
CA PHE A 79 8.18 0.12 3.58
C PHE A 79 6.97 0.88 4.15
N GLU A 80 6.32 0.40 5.21
CA GLU A 80 5.21 1.13 5.86
C GLU A 80 5.70 2.42 6.53
N TYR A 81 6.88 2.41 7.17
CA TYR A 81 7.50 3.62 7.72
C TYR A 81 7.89 4.62 6.63
N TRP A 82 8.48 4.16 5.53
CA TRP A 82 8.79 4.99 4.37
C TRP A 82 7.52 5.56 3.73
N MET A 83 6.46 4.76 3.57
CA MET A 83 5.15 5.20 3.08
C MET A 83 4.48 6.20 4.02
N TRP A 84 4.66 6.05 5.33
CA TRP A 84 4.25 7.05 6.32
C TRP A 84 5.00 8.35 6.09
N ARG A 85 6.34 8.35 6.13
CA ARG A 85 7.17 9.55 5.86
C ARG A 85 6.77 10.22 4.54
N TYR A 86 6.74 9.47 3.44
CA TYR A 86 6.42 9.99 2.11
C TYR A 86 5.04 10.67 2.01
N ASN A 87 4.05 10.22 2.78
CA ASN A 87 2.72 10.85 2.81
C ASN A 87 2.66 12.11 3.70
N HIS A 88 3.68 12.38 4.52
CA HIS A 88 3.72 13.49 5.48
C HIS A 88 4.88 14.47 5.26
N ASP A 89 5.87 14.11 4.43
CA ASP A 89 7.15 14.77 4.16
C ASP A 89 7.04 16.31 4.06
N GLU A 90 6.02 16.82 3.36
CA GLU A 90 5.82 18.26 3.10
C GLU A 90 5.57 19.11 4.35
N PHE A 91 5.16 18.48 5.46
CA PHE A 91 4.94 19.09 6.77
C PHE A 91 5.83 18.45 7.84
N CYS A 92 6.58 17.40 7.49
CA CYS A 92 7.27 16.52 8.43
C CYS A 92 8.77 16.40 8.17
N ASN A 93 9.43 17.54 7.93
CA ASN A 93 10.86 17.65 7.60
C ASN A 93 11.86 17.21 8.70
N ASN A 94 11.43 17.00 9.94
CA ASN A 94 12.33 16.70 11.07
C ASN A 94 12.38 15.20 11.36
N ASP A 95 13.51 14.63 11.78
CA ASP A 95 13.58 13.20 12.13
C ASP A 95 12.87 12.82 13.47
N LEU A 96 12.14 13.75 14.08
CA LEU A 96 11.42 13.61 15.36
C LEU A 96 10.36 12.49 15.34
N TYR A 97 9.78 12.16 14.17
CA TYR A 97 8.68 11.19 14.04
C TYR A 97 9.02 9.80 14.59
N SER A 98 10.27 9.35 14.49
CA SER A 98 10.66 7.96 14.78
C SER A 98 10.20 7.50 16.16
N ASN A 99 10.22 8.41 17.14
CA ASN A 99 9.94 8.12 18.54
C ASN A 99 8.44 8.18 18.87
N HIS A 100 7.63 8.77 17.97
CA HIS A 100 6.20 8.96 18.11
C HIS A 100 5.36 7.99 17.28
N ILE A 101 5.96 7.23 16.35
CA ILE A 101 5.26 6.18 15.59
C ILE A 101 4.61 5.17 16.55
N VAL A 102 3.31 4.97 16.42
CA VAL A 102 2.56 3.93 17.10
C VAL A 102 2.32 2.80 16.11
N TRP A 103 2.88 1.63 16.38
CA TRP A 103 2.65 0.42 15.59
C TRP A 103 1.46 -0.36 16.15
N ASN A 104 0.60 -0.87 15.28
CA ASN A 104 -0.44 -1.81 15.66
C ASN A 104 0.07 -3.26 15.66
N SER A 105 -0.77 -4.17 16.14
CA SER A 105 -0.46 -5.59 16.25
C SER A 105 -0.28 -6.32 14.91
N PHE A 106 -0.59 -5.68 13.78
CA PHE A 106 -0.37 -6.19 12.43
C PHE A 106 0.97 -5.78 11.83
N GLY A 107 1.75 -4.94 12.52
CA GLY A 107 2.98 -4.37 11.96
C GLY A 107 2.68 -3.30 10.90
N MET A 108 1.54 -2.61 11.05
CA MET A 108 1.24 -1.37 10.35
C MET A 108 1.32 -0.19 11.32
N ILE A 109 1.53 1.01 10.80
CA ILE A 109 1.44 2.23 11.61
C ILE A 109 -0.04 2.51 11.91
N ASP A 110 -0.36 2.61 13.21
CA ASP A 110 -1.63 3.14 13.70
C ASP A 110 -1.62 4.64 13.42
N ARG A 111 -2.18 5.00 12.26
CA ARG A 111 -2.11 6.34 11.69
C ARG A 111 -2.74 7.40 12.61
N PHE A 112 -3.83 7.03 13.28
CA PHE A 112 -4.55 7.92 14.19
C PHE A 112 -3.80 8.13 15.50
N LYS A 113 -3.38 7.05 16.20
CA LYS A 113 -2.63 7.21 17.46
C LYS A 113 -1.27 7.86 17.23
N THR A 114 -0.65 7.59 16.08
CA THR A 114 0.57 8.29 15.66
C THR A 114 0.29 9.78 15.47
N ALA A 115 -0.76 10.15 14.71
CA ALA A 115 -1.12 11.55 14.52
C ALA A 115 -1.46 12.25 15.85
N GLU A 116 -2.30 11.65 16.70
CA GLU A 116 -2.66 12.16 18.02
C GLU A 116 -1.41 12.41 18.89
N ARG A 117 -0.47 11.47 18.92
CA ARG A 117 0.80 11.58 19.66
C ARG A 117 1.73 12.65 19.09
N LEU A 118 1.71 12.87 17.77
CA LEU A 118 2.46 13.94 17.11
C LEU A 118 1.83 15.32 17.36
N ILE A 119 0.49 15.42 17.37
CA ILE A 119 -0.20 16.70 17.65
C ILE A 119 0.00 17.13 19.11
N ARG A 120 0.12 16.19 20.05
CA ARG A 120 0.50 16.49 21.44
C ARG A 120 2.00 16.78 21.64
N CYS A 121 2.85 16.58 20.64
CA CYS A 121 4.29 16.81 20.78
C CYS A 121 4.62 18.30 20.70
N GLN A 122 5.34 18.84 21.70
CA GLN A 122 5.70 20.26 21.74
C GLN A 122 6.84 20.63 20.78
N ASP A 123 7.65 19.67 20.33
CA ASP A 123 8.69 19.87 19.31
C ASP A 123 8.10 20.23 17.92
N PHE A 124 6.78 20.20 17.78
CA PHE A 124 6.05 20.50 16.57
C PHE A 124 5.55 21.95 16.59
N THR A 125 5.78 22.65 15.49
CA THR A 125 5.18 23.98 15.27
C THR A 125 3.65 23.88 15.25
N THR A 126 2.96 24.96 15.65
CA THR A 126 1.49 25.06 15.63
C THR A 126 0.93 24.65 14.27
N HIS A 127 1.56 25.12 13.19
CA HIS A 127 1.14 24.81 11.82
C HIS A 127 1.20 23.31 11.48
N GLN A 128 2.22 22.58 11.96
CA GLN A 128 2.32 21.13 11.77
C GLN A 128 1.25 20.40 12.58
N ARG A 129 0.99 20.84 13.81
CA ARG A 129 -0.04 20.28 14.69
C ARG A 129 -1.45 20.50 14.13
N ASP A 130 -1.77 21.72 13.72
CA ASP A 130 -3.04 22.07 13.04
C ASP A 130 -3.21 21.26 11.75
N THR A 131 -2.14 21.12 10.94
CA THR A 131 -2.17 20.33 9.70
C THR A 131 -2.45 18.84 9.98
N LEU A 132 -1.77 18.24 10.96
CA LEU A 132 -2.00 16.85 11.35
C LEU A 132 -3.40 16.63 11.93
N ALA A 133 -3.85 17.50 12.82
CA ALA A 133 -5.19 17.42 13.40
C ALA A 133 -6.28 17.56 12.34
N TYR A 134 -6.06 18.44 11.35
CA TYR A 134 -6.92 18.52 10.18
C TYR A 134 -6.86 17.24 9.35
N CYS A 135 -5.68 16.73 8.98
CA CYS A 135 -5.52 15.47 8.25
C CYS A 135 -6.35 14.32 8.83
N TYR A 136 -6.32 14.18 10.15
CA TYR A 136 -6.87 13.03 10.86
C TYR A 136 -8.22 13.29 11.53
N GLY A 137 -8.88 14.41 11.24
CA GLY A 137 -10.22 14.70 11.76
C GLY A 137 -10.27 14.79 13.29
N ARG A 138 -9.32 15.51 13.89
CA ARG A 138 -9.21 15.76 15.34
C ARG A 138 -9.30 17.26 15.64
N ARG A 139 -10.29 17.94 15.05
CA ARG A 139 -10.49 19.38 15.23
C ARG A 139 -10.99 19.75 16.61
N ASP A 140 -11.88 18.94 17.16
CA ASP A 140 -12.56 19.26 18.42
C ASP A 140 -11.51 19.29 19.54
N ASN A 141 -10.63 18.29 19.54
CA ASN A 141 -9.38 18.28 20.30
C ASN A 141 -8.48 19.51 20.09
N VAL A 142 -8.40 20.12 18.90
CA VAL A 142 -7.58 21.34 18.69
C VAL A 142 -8.18 22.56 19.37
N LEU A 143 -9.50 22.61 19.54
CA LEU A 143 -10.13 23.69 20.31
C LEU A 143 -9.86 23.49 21.80
N GLU A 144 -10.06 22.28 22.33
CA GLU A 144 -9.70 21.94 23.71
C GLU A 144 -8.20 22.18 24.00
N TRP A 145 -7.30 21.74 23.12
CA TRP A 145 -5.84 21.91 23.28
C TRP A 145 -5.36 23.35 23.05
N LYS A 146 -6.20 24.26 22.57
CA LYS A 146 -5.90 25.71 22.50
C LYS A 146 -6.16 26.42 23.82
N GLU A 147 -6.95 25.84 24.72
CA GLU A 147 -7.17 26.39 26.06
C GLU A 147 -5.99 26.03 26.99
N ASP A 148 -5.43 24.81 26.86
CA ASP A 148 -4.25 24.37 27.61
C ASP A 148 -2.92 24.98 27.14
N ILE A 149 -2.83 25.46 25.90
CA ILE A 149 -1.59 26.00 25.32
C ILE A 149 -1.77 27.47 24.98
N SER A 150 -1.20 28.35 25.80
CA SER A 150 -1.26 29.82 25.67
C SER A 150 -0.60 30.34 24.38
N PHE A 151 -1.29 30.23 23.25
CA PHE A 151 -0.80 30.64 21.93
C PHE A 151 -0.97 32.14 21.70
N GLY A 152 0.08 32.92 21.97
CA GLY A 152 0.16 34.36 21.70
C GLY A 152 0.28 34.76 20.21
N GLY A 153 -0.28 33.98 19.28
CA GLY A 153 -0.14 34.17 17.84
C GLY A 153 -1.44 34.59 17.14
N LYS A 154 -1.45 35.75 16.48
CA LYS A 154 -2.58 36.20 15.65
C LYS A 154 -2.73 35.30 14.41
N PHE A 155 -3.91 34.73 14.21
CA PHE A 155 -4.27 34.04 12.96
C PHE A 155 -4.36 35.04 11.78
N VAL A 156 -3.91 34.63 10.59
CA VAL A 156 -4.02 35.41 9.35
C VAL A 156 -5.23 34.91 8.56
N SER A 157 -6.20 35.79 8.29
CA SER A 157 -7.41 35.48 7.52
C SER A 157 -7.34 36.03 6.08
N HIS A 158 -7.72 35.24 5.07
CA HIS A 158 -7.93 35.76 3.70
C HIS A 158 -9.09 35.05 2.95
N SER A 159 -9.70 35.76 2.00
CA SER A 159 -10.71 35.29 1.04
C SER A 159 -10.07 35.03 -0.35
N SER A 160 -10.75 34.58 -1.41
CA SER A 160 -12.15 34.19 -1.64
C SER A 160 -12.21 32.87 -2.47
N ILE A 161 -13.40 32.46 -2.96
CA ILE A 161 -13.71 31.89 -4.30
C ILE A 161 -12.57 31.16 -5.06
N ASP A 162 -12.70 29.97 -5.66
CA ASP A 162 -13.73 28.90 -5.76
C ASP A 162 -13.11 27.74 -6.63
N SER A 163 -13.73 26.61 -7.01
CA SER A 163 -14.83 25.76 -6.49
C SER A 163 -14.60 24.32 -7.03
N CYS A 164 -15.21 23.31 -6.40
CA CYS A 164 -15.28 21.87 -6.80
C CYS A 164 -15.82 20.96 -5.67
N TYR A 165 -16.08 21.51 -4.47
CA TYR A 165 -16.30 20.74 -3.24
C TYR A 165 -17.71 20.90 -2.62
N ALA A 166 -18.60 21.66 -3.26
CA ALA A 166 -19.94 21.95 -2.73
C ALA A 166 -20.83 20.70 -2.59
N GLU A 167 -20.81 19.78 -3.56
CA GLU A 167 -21.73 18.62 -3.61
C GLU A 167 -21.51 17.55 -2.53
N LEU A 168 -20.50 17.67 -1.66
CA LEU A 168 -20.12 16.62 -0.70
C LEU A 168 -19.91 17.12 0.74
N CYS A 169 -20.18 18.39 1.02
CA CYS A 169 -19.84 19.03 2.29
C CYS A 169 -21.04 19.78 2.87
N PRO A 170 -21.43 19.50 4.14
CA PRO A 170 -22.14 20.49 4.94
C PRO A 170 -21.33 21.80 5.00
N GLU A 171 -22.04 22.92 5.10
CA GLU A 171 -21.53 24.31 5.05
C GLU A 171 -20.11 24.56 5.64
N PRO A 172 -19.73 24.05 6.84
CA PRO A 172 -18.43 24.39 7.46
C PRO A 172 -17.18 23.87 6.72
N LEU A 173 -17.34 22.96 5.74
CA LEU A 173 -16.21 22.35 5.02
C LEU A 173 -15.99 22.93 3.61
N TYR A 174 -16.94 23.70 3.07
CA TYR A 174 -16.79 24.33 1.75
C TYR A 174 -15.71 25.41 1.78
N SER A 175 -15.84 26.37 2.71
CA SER A 175 -14.89 27.48 2.96
C SER A 175 -13.44 27.03 3.08
N LEU A 176 -13.22 25.84 3.66
CA LEU A 176 -11.89 25.35 3.96
C LEU A 176 -11.23 24.60 2.80
N SER A 177 -12.02 23.94 1.94
CA SER A 177 -11.52 23.42 0.66
C SER A 177 -10.99 24.54 -0.25
N VAL A 178 -11.60 25.73 -0.14
CA VAL A 178 -11.17 26.94 -0.85
C VAL A 178 -9.86 27.46 -0.27
N GLU A 179 -9.73 27.53 1.07
CA GLU A 179 -8.50 27.92 1.76
C GLU A 179 -7.31 27.00 1.42
N MET A 180 -7.55 25.68 1.37
CA MET A 180 -6.55 24.68 0.97
C MET A 180 -6.06 24.79 -0.48
N ASN A 181 -6.82 25.39 -1.40
CA ASN A 181 -6.40 25.45 -2.81
C ASN A 181 -5.49 26.65 -3.13
N ARG A 182 -5.33 27.59 -2.20
CA ARG A 182 -4.55 28.84 -2.39
C ARG A 182 -3.04 28.66 -2.27
N HIS A 183 -2.55 27.74 -1.43
CA HIS A 183 -1.12 27.42 -1.37
C HIS A 183 -0.73 26.31 -2.36
N LYS A 184 0.37 26.51 -3.11
CA LYS A 184 0.95 25.47 -3.98
C LYS A 184 1.26 24.17 -3.22
N ASN A 185 1.69 24.28 -1.96
CA ASN A 185 1.90 23.14 -1.07
C ASN A 185 0.56 22.48 -0.71
N MET A 186 -0.45 23.28 -0.33
CA MET A 186 -1.77 22.77 0.05
C MET A 186 -2.54 22.11 -1.11
N ARG A 187 -2.24 22.39 -2.39
CA ARG A 187 -2.75 21.58 -3.52
C ARG A 187 -2.22 20.14 -3.53
N ARG A 188 -0.96 19.92 -3.13
CA ARG A 188 -0.42 18.55 -2.98
C ARG A 188 -1.01 17.90 -1.73
N LEU A 189 -1.11 18.66 -0.64
CA LEU A 189 -1.82 18.24 0.57
C LEU A 189 -3.26 17.83 0.24
N SER A 190 -4.01 18.56 -0.59
CA SER A 190 -5.40 18.20 -0.97
C SER A 190 -5.52 16.78 -1.54
N LYS A 191 -4.52 16.31 -2.30
CA LYS A 191 -4.49 14.93 -2.85
C LYS A 191 -4.13 13.87 -1.81
N GLY A 192 -3.44 14.23 -0.73
CA GLY A 192 -3.25 13.37 0.44
C GLY A 192 -4.46 13.41 1.37
N LEU A 193 -4.82 14.62 1.81
CA LEU A 193 -5.93 14.99 2.69
C LEU A 193 -7.28 14.43 2.24
N ALA A 194 -7.60 14.44 0.94
CA ALA A 194 -8.84 13.83 0.42
C ALA A 194 -8.95 12.31 0.73
N CYS A 195 -7.83 11.63 0.98
CA CYS A 195 -7.84 10.24 1.45
C CYS A 195 -8.16 10.12 2.95
N PHE A 196 -7.84 11.12 3.77
CA PHE A 196 -7.90 11.01 5.25
C PHE A 196 -9.12 11.71 5.88
N LEU A 197 -9.48 12.92 5.40
CA LEU A 197 -10.37 13.92 6.01
C LEU A 197 -11.82 13.52 6.39
N LYS A 198 -12.25 12.30 6.06
CA LYS A 198 -13.62 11.81 6.25
C LYS A 198 -13.65 10.33 6.60
N SER A 199 -12.66 9.86 7.36
CA SER A 199 -12.61 8.45 7.78
C SER A 199 -13.37 8.25 9.09
N ASP A 200 -12.75 8.40 10.26
CA ASP A 200 -13.30 7.96 11.57
C ASP A 200 -14.80 8.14 11.80
N ASP A 201 -15.36 9.33 11.58
CA ASP A 201 -16.75 9.61 11.94
C ASP A 201 -17.79 8.87 11.07
N LEU A 202 -17.38 8.47 9.85
CA LEU A 202 -18.08 7.47 9.04
C LEU A 202 -17.65 6.05 9.42
N LEU A 203 -16.35 5.82 9.61
CA LEU A 203 -15.77 4.48 9.83
C LEU A 203 -16.26 3.79 11.11
N GLN A 204 -16.53 4.53 12.20
CA GLN A 204 -17.14 4.00 13.42
C GLN A 204 -18.66 3.79 13.29
N LYS A 205 -19.29 4.39 12.27
CA LYS A 205 -20.73 4.36 12.03
C LYS A 205 -21.14 3.46 10.85
N LEU A 206 -20.19 2.84 10.12
CA LEU A 206 -20.47 1.92 9.00
C LEU A 206 -21.17 0.64 9.51
N THR A 207 -22.46 0.77 9.78
CA THR A 207 -23.35 -0.28 10.25
C THR A 207 -24.38 -0.64 9.19
N SER A 208 -24.53 0.21 8.16
CA SER A 208 -25.50 0.04 7.09
C SER A 208 -24.86 -0.28 5.73
N LEU A 209 -25.68 -0.87 4.86
CA LEU A 209 -25.35 -1.05 3.43
C LEU A 209 -25.18 0.28 2.68
N GLU A 210 -25.71 1.40 3.21
CA GLU A 210 -25.55 2.75 2.63
C GLU A 210 -24.11 3.26 2.82
N ASP A 211 -23.59 3.08 4.03
CA ASP A 211 -22.22 3.39 4.42
C ASP A 211 -21.20 2.63 3.57
N LEU A 212 -21.50 1.35 3.32
CA LEU A 212 -20.73 0.49 2.43
C LEU A 212 -20.66 1.05 1.00
N LYS A 213 -21.78 1.54 0.44
CA LYS A 213 -21.79 2.22 -0.88
C LYS A 213 -20.95 3.50 -0.86
N LEU A 214 -20.95 4.26 0.23
CA LEU A 214 -20.10 5.45 0.38
C LEU A 214 -18.62 5.07 0.41
N LEU A 215 -18.24 4.00 1.11
CA LEU A 215 -16.89 3.45 1.11
C LEU A 215 -16.47 3.00 -0.31
N ILE A 216 -17.32 2.27 -1.04
CA ILE A 216 -17.06 1.89 -2.45
C ILE A 216 -16.81 3.13 -3.32
N ARG A 217 -17.72 4.12 -3.28
CA ARG A 217 -17.61 5.36 -4.06
C ARG A 217 -16.31 6.11 -3.73
N ARG A 218 -15.93 6.15 -2.46
CA ARG A 218 -14.67 6.76 -2.00
C ARG A 218 -13.46 6.02 -2.56
N ILE A 219 -13.38 4.70 -2.43
CA ILE A 219 -12.20 3.95 -2.89
C ILE A 219 -12.13 3.90 -4.43
N LYS A 220 -13.26 3.90 -5.15
CA LYS A 220 -13.27 4.05 -6.62
C LYS A 220 -12.73 5.41 -7.07
N ARG A 221 -13.02 6.49 -6.35
CA ARG A 221 -12.46 7.83 -6.60
C ARG A 221 -10.97 7.91 -6.23
N ASN A 222 -10.59 7.33 -5.09
CA ASN A 222 -9.23 7.31 -4.58
C ASN A 222 -8.44 6.15 -5.21
N ARG A 223 -7.62 6.43 -6.23
CA ARG A 223 -6.67 5.47 -6.85
C ARG A 223 -5.63 4.84 -5.89
N ARG A 224 -5.70 5.12 -4.60
CA ARG A 224 -4.94 4.52 -3.50
C ARG A 224 -5.90 4.21 -2.36
N ILE A 225 -5.82 2.98 -1.87
CA ILE A 225 -6.52 2.54 -0.66
C ILE A 225 -5.60 2.84 0.52
N CYS A 226 -6.05 3.65 1.48
CA CYS A 226 -5.30 3.91 2.71
C CYS A 226 -5.55 2.81 3.76
N ASN A 227 -4.81 2.82 4.87
CA ASN A 227 -4.93 1.77 5.89
C ASN A 227 -6.33 1.73 6.51
N ASN A 228 -6.99 2.89 6.61
CA ASN A 228 -8.26 3.03 7.31
C ASN A 228 -9.40 2.33 6.56
N GLU A 229 -9.44 2.46 5.23
CA GLU A 229 -10.44 1.75 4.41
C GLU A 229 -10.26 0.22 4.47
N ARG A 230 -9.03 -0.27 4.73
CA ARG A 230 -8.76 -1.71 4.91
C ARG A 230 -9.31 -2.23 6.23
N ILE A 231 -9.05 -1.52 7.33
CA ILE A 231 -9.57 -1.87 8.67
C ILE A 231 -11.10 -2.01 8.63
N CYS A 232 -11.80 -1.11 7.94
CA CYS A 232 -13.25 -1.16 7.87
C CYS A 232 -13.80 -2.34 7.08
N LEU A 233 -13.14 -2.78 6.01
CA LEU A 233 -13.53 -4.01 5.31
C LEU A 233 -13.44 -5.26 6.20
N PHE A 234 -12.61 -5.23 7.25
CA PHE A 234 -12.45 -6.35 8.20
C PHE A 234 -13.31 -6.21 9.46
N ASN A 235 -13.88 -5.03 9.71
CA ASN A 235 -14.84 -4.78 10.79
C ASN A 235 -16.29 -5.05 10.36
N LEU A 236 -16.56 -5.18 9.05
CA LEU A 236 -17.84 -5.65 8.53
C LEU A 236 -18.15 -7.05 9.07
N ASP A 237 -19.42 -7.36 9.30
CA ASP A 237 -19.83 -8.74 9.61
C ASP A 237 -19.62 -9.67 8.40
N ILE A 238 -19.67 -10.98 8.64
CA ILE A 238 -19.33 -11.98 7.62
C ILE A 238 -20.27 -11.93 6.39
N ILE A 239 -21.54 -11.58 6.59
CA ILE A 239 -22.55 -11.48 5.51
C ILE A 239 -22.28 -10.23 4.69
N GLN A 240 -22.00 -9.10 5.36
CA GLN A 240 -21.61 -7.84 4.72
C GLN A 240 -20.29 -7.97 3.93
N GLN A 241 -19.30 -8.69 4.48
CA GLN A 241 -18.06 -9.00 3.76
C GLN A 241 -18.35 -9.80 2.49
N GLU A 242 -19.16 -10.85 2.57
CA GLU A 242 -19.51 -11.68 1.42
C GLU A 242 -20.25 -10.90 0.33
N GLU A 243 -21.27 -10.13 0.69
CA GLU A 243 -21.99 -9.27 -0.28
C GLU A 243 -21.03 -8.28 -0.95
N PHE A 244 -20.14 -7.64 -0.17
CA PHE A 244 -19.16 -6.71 -0.71
C PHE A 244 -18.17 -7.37 -1.66
N PHE A 245 -17.64 -8.54 -1.27
CA PHE A 245 -16.58 -9.23 -2.00
C PHE A 245 -17.10 -9.70 -3.37
N MET A 246 -18.33 -10.20 -3.43
CA MET A 246 -18.97 -10.57 -4.70
C MET A 246 -19.36 -9.36 -5.56
N ARG A 247 -19.64 -8.21 -4.95
CA ARG A 247 -20.04 -6.97 -5.64
C ARG A 247 -18.86 -6.18 -6.21
N GLU A 248 -17.72 -6.19 -5.53
CA GLU A 248 -16.54 -5.38 -5.87
C GLU A 248 -15.23 -6.22 -5.88
N PRO A 249 -15.16 -7.34 -6.62
CA PRO A 249 -14.05 -8.29 -6.53
C PRO A 249 -12.70 -7.71 -6.95
N LEU A 250 -12.68 -6.89 -8.02
CA LEU A 250 -11.49 -6.11 -8.43
C LEU A 250 -10.93 -5.28 -7.28
N LEU A 251 -11.82 -4.63 -6.53
CA LEU A 251 -11.43 -3.75 -5.44
C LEU A 251 -10.81 -4.55 -4.29
N ILE A 252 -11.49 -5.62 -3.87
CA ILE A 252 -10.99 -6.51 -2.81
C ILE A 252 -9.63 -7.11 -3.14
N LEU A 253 -9.44 -7.62 -4.36
CA LEU A 253 -8.14 -8.17 -4.74
C LEU A 253 -7.04 -7.09 -4.73
N LYS A 254 -7.34 -5.84 -5.10
CA LYS A 254 -6.40 -4.71 -4.98
C LYS A 254 -6.14 -4.24 -3.53
N VAL A 255 -7.08 -4.47 -2.60
CA VAL A 255 -6.88 -4.32 -1.15
C VAL A 255 -5.89 -5.37 -0.64
N LEU A 256 -6.14 -6.64 -0.98
CA LEU A 256 -5.34 -7.77 -0.52
C LEU A 256 -3.89 -7.72 -1.04
N LEU A 257 -3.63 -7.03 -2.15
CA LEU A 257 -2.26 -6.75 -2.61
C LEU A 257 -1.45 -5.80 -1.69
N GLN A 258 -2.00 -5.25 -0.60
CA GLN A 258 -1.28 -4.36 0.32
C GLN A 258 -0.87 -5.05 1.63
N TRP A 259 0.34 -4.74 2.12
CA TRP A 259 0.86 -5.28 3.40
C TRP A 259 -0.10 -5.05 4.58
N PRO A 260 -0.49 -6.06 5.38
CA PRO A 260 0.04 -7.45 5.43
C PRO A 260 -0.84 -8.53 4.77
N LEU A 261 -1.71 -8.16 3.83
CA LEU A 261 -2.87 -8.98 3.41
C LEU A 261 -2.57 -9.95 2.25
N GLN A 262 -1.39 -9.88 1.66
CA GLN A 262 -1.06 -10.60 0.41
C GLN A 262 -1.10 -12.12 0.56
N THR A 263 -0.91 -12.64 1.78
CA THR A 263 -1.00 -14.08 2.07
C THR A 263 -2.40 -14.65 1.83
N GLN A 264 -3.44 -13.82 1.88
CA GLN A 264 -4.84 -14.23 1.70
C GLN A 264 -5.33 -14.01 0.26
N PHE A 265 -4.53 -13.34 -0.57
CA PHE A 265 -4.93 -12.91 -1.91
C PHE A 265 -5.38 -14.08 -2.80
N LEU A 266 -4.65 -15.20 -2.81
CA LEU A 266 -4.98 -16.37 -3.65
C LEU A 266 -6.22 -17.11 -3.15
N GLU A 267 -6.36 -17.29 -1.84
CA GLU A 267 -7.55 -17.92 -1.23
C GLU A 267 -8.83 -17.15 -1.54
N VAL A 268 -8.75 -15.81 -1.53
CA VAL A 268 -9.90 -14.96 -1.88
C VAL A 268 -10.11 -14.91 -3.40
N ALA A 269 -9.05 -14.88 -4.20
CA ALA A 269 -9.16 -14.90 -5.66
C ALA A 269 -9.86 -16.15 -6.19
N ASP A 270 -9.55 -17.33 -5.63
CA ASP A 270 -10.17 -18.60 -5.97
C ASP A 270 -11.71 -18.56 -5.87
N ARG A 271 -12.21 -17.87 -4.84
CA ARG A 271 -13.65 -17.69 -4.57
C ARG A 271 -14.31 -16.61 -5.44
N LEU A 272 -13.53 -15.68 -5.99
CA LEU A 272 -14.01 -14.52 -6.74
C LEU A 272 -13.99 -14.69 -8.27
N TRP A 273 -13.46 -15.81 -8.79
CA TRP A 273 -13.39 -16.05 -10.24
C TRP A 273 -14.75 -15.91 -10.96
N ALA A 274 -15.85 -16.34 -10.35
CA ALA A 274 -17.19 -16.23 -10.94
C ALA A 274 -17.75 -14.80 -10.98
N HIS A 275 -17.12 -13.86 -10.26
CA HIS A 275 -17.57 -12.47 -10.13
C HIS A 275 -16.65 -11.47 -10.84
N LEU A 276 -15.43 -11.88 -11.21
CA LEU A 276 -14.46 -11.07 -11.95
C LEU A 276 -14.80 -10.97 -13.43
N LYS A 277 -14.61 -9.78 -14.00
CA LYS A 277 -14.58 -9.57 -15.46
C LYS A 277 -13.19 -9.75 -16.01
N GLU A 278 -13.08 -9.96 -17.32
CA GLU A 278 -11.78 -10.18 -17.95
C GLU A 278 -10.88 -8.93 -17.89
N ASP A 279 -11.47 -7.73 -17.92
CA ASP A 279 -10.76 -6.47 -17.64
C ASP A 279 -10.29 -6.36 -16.18
N ASP A 280 -11.08 -6.83 -15.22
CA ASP A 280 -10.69 -6.82 -13.79
C ASP A 280 -9.44 -7.68 -13.58
N PHE A 281 -9.40 -8.87 -14.19
CA PHE A 281 -8.24 -9.77 -14.16
C PHE A 281 -6.99 -9.08 -14.74
N VAL A 282 -7.11 -8.42 -15.90
CA VAL A 282 -6.01 -7.65 -16.50
C VAL A 282 -5.58 -6.51 -15.57
N GLU A 283 -6.49 -5.76 -14.96
CA GLU A 283 -6.14 -4.69 -14.01
C GLU A 283 -5.41 -5.21 -12.75
N ILE A 284 -5.78 -6.40 -12.26
CA ILE A 284 -5.10 -7.05 -11.13
C ILE A 284 -3.69 -7.46 -11.53
N LEU A 285 -3.50 -8.13 -12.67
CA LEU A 285 -2.17 -8.45 -13.21
C LEU A 285 -1.32 -7.17 -13.37
N ASN A 286 -1.90 -6.10 -13.92
CA ASN A 286 -1.25 -4.79 -14.07
C ASN A 286 -0.82 -4.21 -12.73
N THR A 287 -1.61 -4.40 -11.67
CA THR A 287 -1.32 -3.92 -10.32
C THR A 287 -0.14 -4.68 -9.69
N ILE A 288 -0.14 -6.02 -9.79
CA ILE A 288 0.98 -6.87 -9.33
C ILE A 288 2.27 -6.53 -10.10
N LEU A 289 2.18 -6.41 -11.42
CA LEU A 289 3.30 -6.05 -12.29
C LEU A 289 3.83 -4.64 -12.03
N CYS A 290 2.96 -3.69 -11.66
CA CYS A 290 3.40 -2.37 -11.22
C CYS A 290 4.20 -2.42 -9.92
N LYS A 291 3.83 -3.28 -8.96
CA LYS A 291 4.59 -3.50 -7.72
C LYS A 291 5.95 -4.15 -8.02
N ILE A 292 6.00 -5.20 -8.84
CA ILE A 292 7.24 -5.83 -9.32
C ILE A 292 8.16 -4.82 -10.03
N LYS A 293 7.63 -4.07 -11.02
CA LYS A 293 8.40 -3.09 -11.80
C LYS A 293 8.90 -1.93 -10.95
N ARG A 294 8.15 -1.56 -9.91
CA ARG A 294 8.57 -0.57 -8.91
C ARG A 294 9.53 -1.16 -7.87
N GLY A 295 9.89 -2.45 -7.92
CA GLY A 295 10.81 -3.06 -6.97
C GLY A 295 10.24 -3.21 -5.55
N TRP A 296 8.93 -3.39 -5.39
CA TRP A 296 8.32 -3.63 -4.08
C TRP A 296 8.83 -4.97 -3.50
N ARG A 297 9.06 -4.99 -2.19
CA ARG A 297 9.67 -6.10 -1.43
C ARG A 297 8.91 -6.46 -0.15
N ASP A 298 7.75 -5.86 0.08
CA ASP A 298 6.84 -6.20 1.19
C ASP A 298 6.12 -7.55 0.99
N PHE A 299 6.23 -8.16 -0.20
CA PHE A 299 5.79 -9.52 -0.50
C PHE A 299 6.53 -10.09 -1.72
N ASP A 300 6.52 -11.41 -1.91
CA ASP A 300 6.95 -12.01 -3.19
C ASP A 300 5.85 -11.90 -4.25
N TYR A 301 5.78 -10.73 -4.87
CA TYR A 301 4.84 -10.49 -5.97
C TYR A 301 5.16 -11.29 -7.24
N MET A 302 6.38 -11.82 -7.41
CA MET A 302 6.73 -12.66 -8.57
C MET A 302 6.08 -14.04 -8.43
N ASP A 303 6.21 -14.66 -7.26
CA ASP A 303 5.52 -15.91 -6.93
C ASP A 303 4.00 -15.71 -6.96
N LEU A 304 3.49 -14.64 -6.34
CA LEU A 304 2.07 -14.29 -6.35
C LEU A 304 1.51 -14.16 -7.78
N LEU A 305 2.24 -13.49 -8.68
CA LEU A 305 1.86 -13.33 -10.08
C LEU A 305 1.77 -14.68 -10.80
N VAL A 306 2.74 -15.57 -10.56
CA VAL A 306 2.79 -16.90 -11.18
C VAL A 306 1.63 -17.76 -10.68
N ASN A 307 1.41 -17.82 -9.37
CA ASN A 307 0.34 -18.62 -8.78
C ASN A 307 -1.05 -18.10 -9.15
N PHE A 308 -1.26 -16.78 -9.13
CA PHE A 308 -2.52 -16.16 -9.58
C PHE A 308 -2.79 -16.42 -11.08
N TRP A 309 -1.76 -16.38 -11.92
CA TRP A 309 -1.90 -16.73 -13.33
C TRP A 309 -2.27 -18.21 -13.52
N LEU A 310 -1.56 -19.13 -12.86
CA LEU A 310 -1.79 -20.57 -13.01
C LEU A 310 -3.16 -21.02 -12.49
N GLN A 311 -3.66 -20.40 -11.41
CA GLN A 311 -4.99 -20.67 -10.85
C GLN A 311 -6.12 -20.01 -11.65
N SER A 312 -5.82 -19.06 -12.55
CA SER A 312 -6.87 -18.33 -13.28
C SER A 312 -7.56 -19.20 -14.35
N PRO A 313 -8.90 -19.18 -14.44
CA PRO A 313 -9.65 -19.83 -15.52
C PRO A 313 -9.15 -19.48 -16.93
N SER A 314 -9.20 -20.46 -17.84
CA SER A 314 -8.56 -20.33 -19.17
C SER A 314 -9.09 -19.20 -20.06
N HIS A 315 -10.31 -18.71 -19.83
CA HIS A 315 -10.86 -17.56 -20.58
C HIS A 315 -10.13 -16.26 -20.20
N PHE A 316 -9.94 -15.99 -18.89
CA PHE A 316 -9.12 -14.87 -18.40
C PHE A 316 -7.71 -14.87 -19.00
N GLN A 317 -7.05 -16.03 -19.06
CA GLN A 317 -5.73 -16.16 -19.67
C GLN A 317 -5.74 -15.80 -21.17
N LYS A 318 -6.72 -16.30 -21.92
CA LYS A 318 -6.92 -15.98 -23.35
C LYS A 318 -7.18 -14.49 -23.56
N TYR A 319 -8.06 -13.88 -22.75
CA TYR A 319 -8.33 -12.45 -22.82
C TYR A 319 -7.09 -11.61 -22.53
N ALA A 320 -6.37 -11.91 -21.45
CA ALA A 320 -5.16 -11.17 -21.08
C ALA A 320 -4.08 -11.24 -22.16
N ILE A 321 -3.89 -12.40 -22.83
CA ILE A 321 -2.96 -12.56 -23.95
C ILE A 321 -3.34 -11.68 -25.16
N ASN A 322 -4.64 -11.52 -25.42
CA ASN A 322 -5.17 -10.77 -26.56
C ASN A 322 -5.47 -9.29 -26.25
N SER A 323 -5.49 -8.90 -24.97
CA SER A 323 -5.93 -7.56 -24.52
C SER A 323 -5.01 -6.45 -25.04
N PRO A 324 -5.54 -5.35 -25.61
CA PRO A 324 -4.75 -4.21 -26.09
C PRO A 324 -4.13 -3.37 -24.96
N TYR A 325 -4.43 -3.68 -23.70
CA TYR A 325 -3.79 -3.06 -22.52
C TYR A 325 -2.55 -3.85 -22.06
N PHE A 326 -2.42 -5.10 -22.49
CA PHE A 326 -1.25 -5.96 -22.23
C PHE A 326 0.06 -5.56 -22.96
N PRO A 327 0.10 -4.85 -24.11
CA PRO A 327 1.34 -4.46 -24.79
C PRO A 327 2.26 -3.51 -24.01
N TYR A 328 1.75 -2.81 -22.97
CA TYR A 328 2.61 -2.07 -22.04
C TYR A 328 3.54 -3.01 -21.24
N PHE A 329 3.23 -4.30 -21.17
CA PHE A 329 4.21 -5.35 -20.96
C PHE A 329 4.93 -5.60 -22.28
N ARG A 330 6.13 -5.01 -22.40
CA ARG A 330 7.07 -5.36 -23.49
C ARG A 330 7.07 -6.88 -23.64
N LYS A 331 6.86 -7.34 -24.88
CA LYS A 331 6.88 -8.75 -25.31
C LYS A 331 8.19 -9.48 -24.96
N ASP A 332 9.20 -8.77 -24.42
CA ASP A 332 10.48 -9.31 -23.98
C ASP A 332 10.50 -9.52 -22.46
N VAL A 333 10.17 -8.53 -21.62
CA VAL A 333 10.37 -8.65 -20.17
C VAL A 333 9.40 -9.66 -19.54
N PHE A 334 8.11 -9.55 -19.88
CA PHE A 334 7.11 -10.49 -19.37
C PHE A 334 7.32 -11.87 -19.99
N LYS A 335 7.52 -11.95 -21.31
CA LYS A 335 7.75 -13.23 -22.01
C LYS A 335 9.05 -13.91 -21.62
N ILE A 336 10.14 -13.20 -21.32
CA ILE A 336 11.41 -13.80 -20.88
C ILE A 336 11.31 -14.26 -19.43
N ARG A 337 10.85 -13.40 -18.49
CA ARG A 337 10.75 -13.82 -17.08
C ARG A 337 9.68 -14.88 -16.86
N LEU A 338 8.51 -14.73 -17.50
CA LEU A 338 7.48 -15.76 -17.48
C LEU A 338 7.88 -17.00 -18.30
N LYS A 339 8.61 -16.91 -19.43
CA LYS A 339 9.21 -18.12 -20.04
C LYS A 339 10.20 -18.79 -19.12
N ILE A 340 11.05 -18.07 -18.41
CA ILE A 340 12.07 -18.68 -17.53
C ILE A 340 11.38 -19.36 -16.34
N TYR A 341 10.36 -18.73 -15.74
CA TYR A 341 9.56 -19.35 -14.68
C TYR A 341 8.70 -20.51 -15.17
N LEU A 342 7.89 -20.31 -16.22
CA LEU A 342 7.09 -21.37 -16.81
C LEU A 342 7.95 -22.51 -17.36
N ARG A 343 9.13 -22.25 -17.94
CA ARG A 343 10.07 -23.34 -18.31
C ARG A 343 10.55 -24.08 -17.07
N LYS A 344 10.87 -23.41 -15.95
CA LYS A 344 11.22 -24.11 -14.70
C LYS A 344 10.07 -24.96 -14.15
N ILE A 345 8.82 -24.56 -14.40
CA ILE A 345 7.60 -25.28 -13.99
C ILE A 345 7.33 -26.46 -14.95
N PHE A 346 7.23 -26.21 -16.26
CA PHE A 346 7.06 -27.24 -17.30
C PHE A 346 8.25 -28.22 -17.45
N ILE A 347 9.44 -27.89 -16.97
CA ILE A 347 10.57 -28.84 -16.87
C ILE A 347 10.41 -29.77 -15.64
N LYS A 348 9.71 -29.33 -14.59
CA LYS A 348 9.26 -30.22 -13.50
C LYS A 348 8.03 -31.04 -13.92
N GLU A 349 7.06 -30.43 -14.58
CA GLU A 349 5.85 -31.08 -15.08
C GLU A 349 6.05 -31.66 -16.47
N LYS A 350 6.78 -32.78 -16.53
CA LYS A 350 7.06 -33.52 -17.78
C LYS A 350 5.84 -34.33 -18.25
N ILE A 351 4.70 -33.65 -18.51
CA ILE A 351 3.47 -34.25 -19.06
C ILE A 351 2.98 -33.44 -20.28
N ASN A 352 3.28 -34.01 -21.46
CA ASN A 352 2.59 -33.86 -22.76
C ASN A 352 1.56 -32.74 -22.95
N CYS A 353 2.01 -31.50 -23.16
CA CYS A 353 1.23 -30.44 -23.79
C CYS A 353 1.98 -29.82 -24.98
N THR A 354 1.77 -30.38 -26.17
CA THR A 354 2.26 -29.86 -27.45
C THR A 354 1.45 -28.65 -27.92
N PHE A 355 1.74 -27.48 -27.35
CA PHE A 355 1.26 -26.20 -27.91
C PHE A 355 1.90 -25.96 -29.28
N SER A 356 1.17 -26.26 -30.37
CA SER A 356 1.54 -25.76 -31.70
C SER A 356 1.14 -24.30 -31.83
N TYR A 357 2.05 -23.48 -32.35
CA TYR A 357 1.78 -22.11 -32.80
C TYR A 357 2.31 -21.95 -34.23
N PRO A 358 1.68 -21.11 -35.08
CA PRO A 358 2.08 -20.98 -36.48
C PRO A 358 3.48 -20.35 -36.66
N LYS A 359 4.15 -20.72 -37.74
CA LYS A 359 5.49 -20.26 -38.12
C LYS A 359 5.47 -18.75 -38.45
N CYS A 360 6.09 -17.93 -37.61
CA CYS A 360 6.55 -16.58 -38.00
C CYS A 360 7.66 -16.10 -37.05
N PHE A 361 8.88 -16.68 -37.18
CA PHE A 361 10.01 -16.34 -36.30
C PHE A 361 11.40 -16.54 -36.94
N SER A 362 11.55 -16.27 -38.25
CA SER A 362 12.82 -16.40 -38.99
C SER A 362 13.50 -15.07 -39.36
N CYS A 363 12.86 -13.91 -39.17
CA CYS A 363 13.36 -12.62 -39.70
C CYS A 363 13.88 -11.63 -38.65
N CYS A 364 14.05 -12.01 -37.38
CA CYS A 364 14.46 -11.07 -36.31
C CYS A 364 15.69 -11.50 -35.51
N VAL A 365 16.46 -12.48 -35.99
CA VAL A 365 17.70 -12.95 -35.31
C VAL A 365 18.94 -12.56 -36.11
N GLU A 366 18.91 -12.61 -37.44
CA GLU A 366 20.09 -12.35 -38.30
C GLU A 366 20.57 -10.88 -38.33
N GLU A 367 19.78 -9.93 -37.82
CA GLU A 367 20.09 -8.49 -37.89
C GLU A 367 20.89 -7.95 -36.68
N GLN A 368 21.08 -8.76 -35.63
CA GLN A 368 21.94 -8.40 -34.50
C GLN A 368 23.38 -8.90 -34.66
N ASP A 369 23.59 -10.05 -35.29
CA ASP A 369 24.94 -10.64 -35.45
C ASP A 369 25.78 -9.95 -36.55
N ARG A 370 25.18 -9.15 -37.44
CA ARG A 370 25.93 -8.33 -38.43
C ARG A 370 26.49 -7.00 -37.91
N LYS A 371 26.27 -6.65 -36.63
CA LYS A 371 26.79 -5.40 -36.03
C LYS A 371 27.86 -5.62 -34.96
N ALA A 372 28.37 -6.85 -34.83
CA ALA A 372 29.48 -7.19 -33.95
C ALA A 372 30.45 -8.15 -34.66
N GLY A 373 31.20 -7.62 -35.64
CA GLY A 373 32.23 -8.37 -36.36
C GLY A 373 33.23 -7.44 -37.06
N PHE A 374 34.43 -7.37 -36.48
CA PHE A 374 35.68 -7.19 -37.23
C PHE A 374 36.21 -8.59 -37.59
#